data_AF-A0A969E2W9-F1
#
_entry.id   AF-A0A969E2W9-F1
#
_cell.length_a   1.000
_cell.length_b   1.000
_cell.length_c   1.000
_cell.angle_alpha   90.00
_cell.angle_beta   90.00
_cell.angle_gamma   90.00
#
_symmetry.space_group_name_H-M   'P 1'
#
loop_
_entity.id
_entity.type
_entity.pdbx_description
1 polymer ?
#
loop_
_entity_poly.entity_id
_entity_poly.type
_entity_poly.pdbx_seq_one_letter_code
_entity_poly.pdbx_strand_id
1 'polypeptide(L)'
;MKIVSDNYVIDWQISEETKTIKDMVLQKAECDFRGRHYIAWFNPKITIPDGPWKLRGLPGLIIEAYDEKKHVQFNFTSLTLPAEFTEKIEAPSDGTPVVFNCVEFAEAHYKRVRELTNAQFGKIEQLGGTVQGRSIDRPNLIERCY
;
A
#
# COMPACT_ATOMS: atom_id res chain seq x y z
N MET A 1 26.70 0.09 -3.11
CA MET A 1 25.25 -0.08 -3.34
C MET A 1 24.76 1.16 -4.09
N LYS A 2 24.34 1.04 -5.36
CA LYS A 2 23.75 2.19 -6.09
C LYS A 2 22.29 2.29 -5.68
N ILE A 3 21.87 3.48 -5.24
CA ILE A 3 20.44 3.78 -5.10
C ILE A 3 19.89 3.84 -6.52
N VAL A 4 19.14 2.81 -6.91
CA VAL A 4 18.42 2.80 -8.18
C VAL A 4 17.07 3.47 -7.92
N SER A 5 16.80 4.57 -8.62
CA SER A 5 15.51 5.24 -8.53
C SER A 5 14.43 4.36 -9.17
N ASP A 6 13.40 4.00 -8.40
CA ASP A 6 12.23 3.25 -8.86
C ASP A 6 11.31 4.18 -9.67
N ASN A 7 11.77 4.55 -10.87
CA ASN A 7 11.02 5.35 -11.83
C ASN A 7 10.19 4.41 -12.71
N TYR A 8 8.90 4.30 -12.40
CA TYR A 8 7.95 3.52 -13.16
C TYR A 8 6.78 4.40 -13.59
N VAL A 9 6.23 4.09 -14.76
CA VAL A 9 4.98 4.65 -15.28
C VAL A 9 4.01 3.49 -15.43
N ILE A 10 2.78 3.66 -14.95
CA ILE A 10 1.71 2.68 -15.09
C ILE A 10 0.88 3.09 -16.30
N ASP A 11 0.70 2.16 -17.24
CA ASP A 11 -0.17 2.34 -18.40
C ASP A 11 -1.61 1.98 -18.01
N TRP A 12 -2.39 2.99 -17.67
CA TRP A 12 -3.78 2.83 -17.22
C TRP A 12 -4.73 2.84 -18.42
N GLN A 13 -5.54 1.79 -18.53
CA GLN A 13 -6.65 1.71 -19.46
C GLN A 13 -7.91 2.23 -18.76
N ILE A 14 -8.24 3.50 -19.00
CA ILE A 14 -9.44 4.14 -18.43
C ILE A 14 -10.65 3.73 -19.26
N SER A 15 -11.68 3.25 -18.59
CA SER A 15 -12.95 2.86 -19.23
C SER A 15 -14.05 3.89 -18.93
N GLU A 16 -15.14 3.84 -19.69
CA GLU A 16 -16.33 4.69 -19.46
C GLU A 16 -17.21 4.16 -18.32
N GLU A 17 -16.86 3.02 -17.71
CA GLU A 17 -17.59 2.47 -16.58
C GLU A 17 -17.48 3.39 -15.36
N THR A 18 -18.65 3.74 -14.81
CA THR A 18 -18.74 4.55 -13.60
C THR A 18 -19.44 3.81 -12.47
N LYS A 19 -19.01 4.08 -11.23
CA LYS A 19 -19.60 3.53 -10.01
C LYS A 19 -19.82 4.66 -9.01
N THR A 20 -20.98 4.67 -8.36
CA THR A 20 -21.27 5.67 -7.31
C THR A 20 -21.04 5.06 -5.93
N ILE A 21 -20.15 5.66 -5.13
CA ILE A 21 -19.90 5.29 -3.73
C ILE A 21 -20.03 6.53 -2.86
N LYS A 22 -20.92 6.50 -1.84
CA LYS A 22 -21.11 7.62 -0.90
C LYS A 22 -21.21 8.98 -1.62
N ASP A 23 -22.06 9.05 -2.64
CA ASP A 23 -22.32 10.23 -3.49
C ASP A 23 -21.14 10.72 -4.36
N MET A 24 -20.05 9.96 -4.43
CA MET A 24 -18.95 10.21 -5.36
C MET A 24 -19.11 9.34 -6.61
N VAL A 25 -19.01 9.97 -7.78
CA VAL A 25 -18.93 9.27 -9.07
C VAL A 25 -17.48 8.89 -9.30
N LEU A 26 -17.21 7.60 -9.37
CA LEU A 26 -15.91 7.02 -9.63
C LEU A 26 -15.87 6.50 -11.05
N GLN A 27 -14.70 6.55 -11.67
CA GLN A 27 -14.43 5.99 -12.98
C GLN A 27 -13.45 4.81 -12.85
N LYS A 28 -13.68 3.76 -13.64
CA LYS A 28 -12.86 2.55 -13.63
C LYS A 28 -11.64 2.70 -14.53
N ALA A 29 -10.51 2.24 -14.02
CA ALA A 29 -9.27 2.07 -14.78
C ALA A 29 -8.64 0.72 -14.46
N GLU A 30 -7.97 0.13 -15.45
CA GLU A 30 -7.33 -1.17 -15.35
C GLU A 30 -5.86 -1.06 -15.78
N CYS A 31 -4.99 -1.87 -15.18
CA CYS A 31 -3.60 -1.97 -15.62
C CYS A 31 -2.96 -3.30 -15.21
N ASP A 32 -1.96 -3.73 -15.97
CA ASP A 32 -1.04 -4.78 -15.56
C ASP A 32 0.21 -4.17 -14.93
N PHE A 33 0.41 -4.41 -13.63
CA PHE A 33 1.55 -3.87 -12.90
C PHE A 33 2.20 -4.92 -11.99
N ARG A 34 3.51 -5.13 -12.19
CA ARG A 34 4.34 -6.08 -11.41
C ARG A 34 3.74 -7.49 -11.29
N GLY A 35 3.20 -8.00 -12.40
CA GLY A 35 2.67 -9.36 -12.49
C GLY A 35 1.27 -9.54 -11.89
N ARG A 36 0.54 -8.45 -11.66
CA ARG A 36 -0.88 -8.48 -11.26
C ARG A 36 -1.68 -7.57 -12.16
N HIS A 37 -2.89 -8.01 -12.48
CA HIS A 37 -3.90 -7.18 -13.10
C HIS A 37 -4.69 -6.45 -11.99
N TYR A 38 -4.64 -5.13 -12.02
CA TYR A 38 -5.29 -4.26 -11.05
C TYR A 38 -6.48 -3.54 -11.69
N ILE A 39 -7.57 -3.49 -10.92
CA ILE A 39 -8.74 -2.69 -11.21
C ILE A 39 -8.78 -1.58 -10.15
N ALA A 40 -8.81 -0.33 -10.60
CA ALA A 40 -8.87 0.87 -9.77
C ALA A 40 -10.11 1.71 -10.09
N TRP A 41 -10.73 2.26 -9.06
CA TRP A 41 -11.81 3.22 -9.15
C TRP A 41 -11.32 4.55 -8.61
N PHE A 42 -11.26 5.57 -9.47
CA PHE A 42 -10.76 6.89 -9.12
C PHE A 42 -11.85 7.95 -9.24
N ASN A 43 -11.75 9.02 -8.46
CA ASN A 43 -12.68 10.14 -8.51
C ASN A 43 -12.07 11.30 -9.34
N PRO A 44 -12.56 11.57 -10.56
CA PRO A 44 -12.05 12.66 -11.39
C PRO A 44 -12.36 14.07 -10.84
N LYS A 45 -13.32 14.20 -9.91
CA LYS A 45 -13.61 15.49 -9.25
C LYS A 45 -12.53 15.87 -8.24
N ILE A 46 -11.83 14.88 -7.67
CA ILE A 46 -10.72 15.13 -6.74
C ILE A 46 -9.45 15.13 -7.57
N THR A 47 -8.98 16.31 -7.96
CA THR A 47 -7.82 16.52 -8.86
C THR A 47 -6.47 16.29 -8.16
N ILE A 48 -6.39 15.26 -7.31
CA ILE A 48 -5.18 14.81 -6.64
C ILE A 48 -4.81 13.47 -7.31
N PRO A 49 -3.84 13.45 -8.23
CA PRO A 49 -3.50 12.25 -9.02
C PRO A 49 -2.65 11.26 -8.21
N ASP A 50 -3.20 10.80 -7.08
CA ASP A 50 -2.53 9.96 -6.10
C ASP A 50 -3.34 8.70 -5.79
N GLY A 51 -2.70 7.74 -5.13
CA GLY A 51 -3.33 6.48 -4.79
C GLY A 51 -2.49 5.59 -3.89
N PRO A 52 -3.03 4.43 -3.49
CA PRO A 52 -2.38 3.57 -2.52
C PRO A 52 -1.11 2.91 -3.09
N TRP A 53 -0.11 2.75 -2.23
CA TRP A 53 1.14 2.06 -2.53
C TRP A 53 1.91 2.69 -3.70
N LYS A 54 1.89 2.03 -4.87
CA LYS A 54 2.55 2.44 -6.11
C LYS A 54 1.54 2.76 -7.20
N LEU A 55 0.24 2.60 -6.92
CA LEU A 55 -0.82 2.86 -7.88
C LEU A 55 -1.07 4.37 -7.90
N ARG A 56 -0.48 5.04 -8.89
CA ARG A 56 -0.61 6.48 -9.14
C ARG A 56 -0.64 6.75 -10.64
N GLY A 57 -0.92 7.99 -11.03
CA GLY A 57 -0.89 8.43 -12.43
C GLY A 57 -2.26 8.48 -13.13
N LEU A 58 -3.36 8.23 -12.40
CA LEU A 58 -4.71 8.53 -12.88
C LEU A 58 -5.05 10.01 -12.68
N PRO A 59 -5.94 10.60 -13.51
CA PRO A 59 -6.34 12.00 -13.42
C PRO A 59 -7.35 12.25 -12.28
N GLY A 60 -7.08 11.69 -11.10
CA GLY A 60 -7.87 11.86 -9.89
C GLY A 60 -7.46 10.89 -8.78
N LEU A 61 -8.07 11.05 -7.60
CA LEU A 61 -7.71 10.25 -6.43
C LEU A 61 -8.27 8.83 -6.54
N ILE A 62 -7.43 7.82 -6.37
CA ILE A 62 -7.86 6.42 -6.30
C ILE A 62 -8.60 6.17 -4.98
N ILE A 63 -9.88 5.80 -5.06
CA ILE A 63 -10.75 5.55 -3.91
C ILE A 63 -10.82 4.04 -3.60
N GLU A 64 -10.73 3.20 -4.61
CA GLU A 64 -10.73 1.74 -4.46
C GLU A 64 -9.75 1.14 -5.45
N ALA A 65 -8.95 0.17 -5.04
CA ALA A 65 -8.10 -0.57 -5.95
C ALA A 65 -7.92 -2.01 -5.48
N TYR A 66 -8.04 -2.97 -6.38
CA TYR A 66 -7.89 -4.38 -6.06
C TYR A 66 -7.30 -5.16 -7.23
N ASP A 67 -6.63 -6.27 -6.94
CA ASP A 67 -6.28 -7.23 -7.99
C ASP A 67 -7.50 -8.09 -8.37
N GLU A 68 -7.50 -8.68 -9.57
CA GLU A 68 -8.61 -9.52 -10.06
C GLU A 68 -9.04 -10.60 -9.06
N LYS A 69 -8.06 -11.20 -8.39
CA LYS A 69 -8.26 -12.27 -7.40
C LYS A 69 -8.63 -11.74 -6.02
N LYS A 70 -8.70 -10.42 -5.83
CA LYS A 70 -9.06 -9.77 -4.57
C LYS A 70 -8.16 -10.17 -3.39
N HIS A 71 -6.94 -10.61 -3.66
CA HIS A 71 -5.91 -10.91 -2.66
C HIS A 71 -5.33 -9.63 -2.06
N VAL A 72 -5.27 -8.56 -2.85
CA VAL A 72 -4.84 -7.24 -2.40
C VAL A 72 -6.00 -6.28 -2.69
N GLN A 73 -6.48 -5.61 -1.65
CA GLN A 73 -7.57 -4.65 -1.75
C GLN A 73 -7.24 -3.41 -0.93
N PHE A 74 -7.44 -2.26 -1.54
CA PHE A 74 -7.31 -0.96 -0.93
C PHE A 74 -8.66 -0.28 -0.98
N ASN A 75 -9.17 0.09 0.18
CA ASN A 75 -10.41 0.82 0.34
C ASN A 75 -10.12 2.15 1.01
N PHE A 76 -10.57 3.23 0.39
CA PHE A 76 -10.45 4.57 0.95
C PHE A 76 -11.42 4.78 2.12
N THR A 77 -10.89 5.20 3.26
CA THR A 77 -11.67 5.37 4.49
C THR A 77 -12.24 6.80 4.60
N SER A 78 -11.38 7.81 4.55
CA SER A 78 -11.74 9.21 4.81
C SER A 78 -10.71 10.18 4.23
N LEU A 79 -11.19 11.34 3.78
CA LEU A 79 -10.37 12.46 3.34
C LEU A 79 -10.62 13.64 4.29
N THR A 80 -9.56 14.18 4.90
CA THR A 80 -9.65 15.42 5.70
C THR A 80 -8.93 16.53 4.95
N LEU A 81 -9.66 17.58 4.57
CA LEU A 81 -9.13 18.78 3.94
C LEU A 81 -9.58 20.01 4.73
N PRO A 82 -8.71 21.01 4.98
CA PRO A 82 -7.29 21.06 4.62
C PRO A 82 -6.47 20.02 5.39
N ALA A 83 -5.38 19.52 4.79
CA ALA A 83 -4.45 18.67 5.52
C ALA A 83 -3.75 19.53 6.58
N GLU A 84 -4.04 19.30 7.86
CA GLU A 84 -3.33 19.91 8.98
C GLU A 84 -1.97 19.21 9.14
N PHE A 85 -1.06 19.46 8.22
CA PHE A 85 0.31 18.97 8.29
C PHE A 85 1.25 20.17 8.35
N THR A 86 1.58 20.57 9.57
CA THR A 86 2.37 21.78 9.85
C THR A 86 3.87 21.50 9.89
N GLU A 87 4.27 20.24 10.05
CA GLU A 87 5.68 19.85 10.13
C GLU A 87 6.24 19.57 8.73
N LYS A 88 7.26 20.33 8.33
CA LYS A 88 7.98 20.05 7.10
C LYS A 88 8.77 18.75 7.31
N ILE A 89 8.51 17.73 6.49
CA ILE A 89 9.37 16.53 6.47
C ILE A 89 10.71 16.97 5.87
N GLU A 90 11.68 17.23 6.73
CA GLU A 90 13.05 17.47 6.29
C GLU A 90 13.72 16.12 6.03
N ALA A 91 14.34 15.99 4.86
CA ALA A 91 15.19 14.84 4.61
C ALA A 91 16.29 14.83 5.68
N PRO A 92 16.62 13.67 6.28
CA PRO A 92 17.70 13.60 7.26
C PRO A 92 18.99 14.16 6.64
N SER A 93 19.41 15.34 7.11
CA SER A 93 20.55 16.09 6.59
C SER A 93 21.86 15.66 7.20
N ASP A 94 21.80 14.99 8.35
CA ASP A 94 22.96 14.36 8.97
C ASP A 94 23.23 13.05 8.22
N GLY A 95 24.05 13.18 7.17
CA GLY A 95 24.36 12.14 6.19
C GLY A 95 25.20 11.00 6.73
N THR A 96 24.91 10.50 7.95
CA THR A 96 25.37 9.17 8.33
C THR A 96 24.68 8.20 7.38
N PRO A 97 25.42 7.54 6.47
CA PRO A 97 24.83 6.53 5.63
C PRO A 97 24.32 5.45 6.58
N VAL A 98 22.99 5.28 6.66
CA VAL A 98 22.45 4.08 7.28
C VAL A 98 22.90 2.96 6.37
N VAL A 99 23.96 2.26 6.76
CA VAL A 99 24.43 1.08 6.05
C VAL A 99 23.34 0.03 6.27
N PHE A 100 22.43 -0.06 5.32
CA PHE A 100 21.34 -1.02 5.35
C PHE A 100 21.91 -2.41 5.14
N ASN A 101 22.09 -3.15 6.24
CA ASN A 101 22.30 -4.58 6.18
C ASN A 101 20.94 -5.25 5.88
N CYS A 102 20.86 -6.01 4.79
CA CYS A 102 19.63 -6.72 4.42
C CYS A 102 19.13 -7.66 5.54
N VAL A 103 20.05 -8.21 6.35
CA VAL A 103 19.72 -9.06 7.49
C VAL A 103 19.02 -8.26 8.58
N GLU A 104 19.60 -7.12 8.98
CA GLU A 104 19.01 -6.24 10.00
C GLU A 104 17.65 -5.68 9.55
N PHE A 105 17.51 -5.31 8.26
CA PHE A 105 16.22 -4.89 7.72
C PHE A 105 15.20 -6.03 7.76
N ALA A 106 15.59 -7.24 7.35
CA ALA A 106 14.71 -8.39 7.39
C ALA A 106 14.24 -8.66 8.82
N GLU A 107 15.15 -8.69 9.79
CA GLU A 107 14.84 -8.90 11.20
C GLU A 107 13.92 -7.81 11.77
N ALA A 108 14.22 -6.53 11.52
CA ALA A 108 13.38 -5.42 11.94
C ALA A 108 11.98 -5.49 11.30
N HIS A 109 11.91 -5.81 10.00
CA HIS A 109 10.66 -5.99 9.28
C HIS A 109 9.84 -7.16 9.85
N TYR A 110 10.47 -8.32 10.10
CA TYR A 110 9.80 -9.46 10.70
C TYR A 110 9.27 -9.17 12.10
N LYS A 111 10.09 -8.52 12.93
CA LYS A 111 9.67 -8.08 14.27
C LYS A 111 8.44 -7.18 14.17
N ARG A 112 8.47 -6.20 13.28
CA ARG A 112 7.35 -5.26 13.07
C ARG A 112 6.09 -5.95 12.56
N VAL A 113 6.21 -6.85 11.59
CA VAL A 113 5.08 -7.63 11.06
C VAL A 113 4.49 -8.50 12.17
N ARG A 114 5.32 -9.20 12.94
CA ARG A 114 4.88 -10.02 14.08
C ARG A 114 4.14 -9.21 15.13
N GLU A 115 4.65 -8.03 15.49
CA GLU A 115 3.99 -7.11 16.42
C GLU A 115 2.61 -6.66 15.92
N LEU A 116 2.51 -6.26 14.64
CA LEU A 116 1.25 -5.87 14.01
C LEU A 116 0.24 -7.02 13.99
N THR A 117 0.70 -8.20 13.59
CA THR A 117 -0.09 -9.42 13.54
C THR A 117 -0.61 -9.79 14.94
N ASN A 118 0.25 -9.73 15.97
CA ASN A 118 -0.15 -9.98 17.36
C ASN A 118 -1.16 -8.94 17.87
N ALA A 119 -0.97 -7.66 17.55
CA ALA A 119 -1.90 -6.60 17.93
C ALA A 119 -3.28 -6.79 17.26
N GLN A 120 -3.31 -7.21 15.99
CA GLN A 120 -4.54 -7.55 15.27
C GLN A 120 -5.23 -8.77 15.88
N PHE A 121 -4.48 -9.83 16.23
CA PHE A 121 -5.04 -11.01 16.88
C PHE A 121 -5.61 -10.72 18.26
N GLY A 122 -4.92 -9.91 19.08
CA GLY A 122 -5.45 -9.50 20.38
C GLY A 122 -6.78 -8.75 20.27
N LYS A 123 -6.96 -7.96 19.20
CA LYS A 123 -8.23 -7.27 18.91
C LYS A 123 -9.34 -8.25 18.48
N ILE A 124 -9.01 -9.33 17.77
CA ILE A 124 -9.98 -10.36 17.35
C ILE A 124 -10.44 -11.22 18.54
N GLU A 125 -9.53 -11.58 19.44
CA GLU A 125 -9.87 -12.32 20.67
C GLU A 125 -10.79 -11.50 21.59
N GLN A 126 -10.55 -10.19 21.72
CA GLN A 126 -11.42 -9.28 22.48
C GLN A 126 -12.84 -9.14 21.89
N LEU A 127 -12.99 -9.38 20.59
CA LEU A 127 -14.28 -9.37 19.89
C LEU A 127 -14.96 -10.75 19.89
N GLY A 128 -14.42 -11.74 20.62
CA GLY A 128 -14.98 -13.08 20.76
C GLY A 128 -14.72 -14.02 19.57
N GLY A 129 -13.83 -13.64 18.65
CA GLY A 129 -13.42 -14.48 17.53
C GLY A 129 -12.27 -15.41 17.91
N THR A 130 -12.35 -16.69 17.53
CA THR A 130 -11.27 -17.67 17.72
C THR A 130 -10.45 -17.81 16.44
N VAL A 131 -9.15 -17.52 16.49
CA VAL A 131 -8.23 -17.73 15.35
C VAL A 131 -7.51 -19.07 15.51
N GLN A 132 -7.70 -20.00 14.57
CA GLN A 132 -6.92 -21.23 14.48
C GLN A 132 -5.70 -21.04 13.55
N GLY A 133 -4.50 -21.19 14.11
CA GLY A 133 -3.21 -21.10 13.41
C GLY A 133 -2.31 -20.00 13.98
N ARG A 134 -1.30 -20.37 14.78
CA ARG A 134 -0.45 -19.43 15.54
C ARG A 134 0.94 -19.17 14.97
N SER A 135 1.34 -19.77 13.84
CA SER A 135 2.71 -19.64 13.35
C SER A 135 2.77 -19.00 11.96
N ILE A 136 3.29 -17.77 11.91
CA ILE A 136 4.08 -17.32 10.75
C ILE A 136 5.55 -17.50 11.15
N ASP A 137 5.95 -18.73 11.46
CA ASP A 137 7.37 -19.06 11.39
C ASP A 137 7.64 -19.29 9.90
N ARG A 138 8.28 -18.31 9.26
CA ARG A 138 8.96 -18.52 7.98
C ARG A 138 10.43 -18.73 8.31
N PRO A 139 10.89 -19.98 8.53
CA PRO A 139 12.31 -20.21 8.75
C PRO A 139 13.04 -19.94 7.42
N ASN A 140 14.17 -19.23 7.51
CA ASN A 140 15.20 -19.12 6.48
C ASN A 140 14.85 -18.38 5.18
N LEU A 141 14.64 -17.07 5.26
CA LEU A 141 14.72 -16.18 4.07
C LEU A 141 16.12 -15.59 3.82
N ILE A 142 17.09 -15.88 4.69
CA ILE A 142 18.48 -15.41 4.54
C ILE A 142 19.22 -16.15 3.41
N GLU A 143 18.86 -17.40 3.08
CA GLU A 143 19.54 -18.18 2.03
C GLU A 143 19.04 -17.91 0.59
N ARG A 144 17.99 -17.10 0.41
CA ARG A 144 17.43 -16.80 -0.94
C ARG A 144 17.83 -15.43 -1.49
N CYS A 145 18.71 -14.73 -0.79
CA CYS A 145 19.26 -13.44 -1.20
C CYS A 145 20.74 -13.59 -1.60
N TYR A 146 21.03 -14.53 -2.51
CA TYR A 146 22.28 -14.61 -3.27
C TYR A 146 21.98 -15.07 -4.70
#